data_AF-A0A7Y5M1I0-F1
#
_entry.id   AF-A0A7Y5M1I0-F1
#
_cell.length_a   1.000
_cell.length_b   1.000
_cell.length_c   1.000
_cell.angle_alpha   90.00
_cell.angle_beta   90.00
_cell.angle_gamma   90.00
#
_symmetry.space_group_name_H-M   'P 1'
#
loop_
_entity.id
_entity.type
_entity.pdbx_description
1 polymer ?
#
loop_
_entity_poly.entity_id
_entity_poly.type
_entity_poly.pdbx_seq_one_letter_code
_entity_poly.pdbx_strand_id
1 'polypeptide(L)'
;MAERILVVEDDTRLGRQVVEHLESAGWRTDWIRDGDEAMAADFRPYALVVLDLMLPGAYGLDVLKRLRKGCDVPVLVLSARNEAASKVRSLELGADDYMTKPFWPEELVARVGARLRRPALA
;
A
#
# COMPACT_ATOMS: atom_id res chain seq x y z
N MET A 1 -3.89 9.35 -18.55
CA MET A 1 -2.83 9.79 -17.61
C MET A 1 -2.47 8.59 -16.76
N ALA A 2 -1.19 8.33 -16.50
CA ALA A 2 -0.79 7.20 -15.66
C ALA A 2 -1.28 7.40 -14.22
N GLU A 3 -1.89 6.37 -13.64
CA GLU A 3 -2.31 6.37 -12.24
C GLU A 3 -1.08 6.48 -11.32
N ARG A 4 -1.24 7.20 -10.21
CA ARG A 4 -0.19 7.36 -9.20
C ARG A 4 -0.41 6.40 -8.04
N ILE A 5 0.65 5.70 -7.65
CA ILE A 5 0.67 4.80 -6.50
C ILE A 5 1.56 5.40 -5.42
N LEU A 6 1.08 5.41 -4.18
CA LEU A 6 1.92 5.74 -3.04
C LEU A 6 2.49 4.46 -2.44
N VAL A 7 3.81 4.39 -2.29
CA VAL A 7 4.50 3.33 -1.56
C VAL A 7 4.88 3.86 -0.18
N VAL A 8 4.54 3.13 0.88
CA VAL A 8 4.91 3.45 2.26
C VAL A 8 5.70 2.27 2.82
N GLU A 9 7.03 2.40 2.81
CA GLU A 9 7.99 1.33 3.11
C GLU A 9 9.31 1.94 3.57
N ASP A 10 9.83 1.54 4.72
CA ASP A 10 11.06 2.11 5.28
C ASP A 10 12.35 1.46 4.74
N ASP A 11 12.29 0.17 4.41
CA ASP A 11 13.41 -0.59 3.82
C ASP A 11 13.76 -0.04 2.43
N THR A 12 14.96 0.54 2.30
CA THR A 12 15.41 1.19 1.07
C THR A 12 15.55 0.23 -0.10
N ARG A 13 15.96 -1.01 0.15
CA ARG A 13 16.19 -1.98 -0.92
C ARG A 13 14.85 -2.52 -1.41
N LEU A 14 13.96 -2.87 -0.48
CA LEU A 14 12.65 -3.39 -0.82
C LEU A 14 11.77 -2.33 -1.48
N GLY A 15 11.68 -1.13 -0.87
CA GLY A 15 10.87 -0.04 -1.42
C GLY A 15 11.35 0.38 -2.82
N ARG A 16 12.67 0.38 -3.07
CA ARG A 16 13.22 0.61 -4.41
C ARG A 16 12.79 -0.45 -5.42
N GLN A 17 12.86 -1.73 -5.05
CA GLN A 17 12.39 -2.82 -5.91
C GLN A 17 10.90 -2.66 -6.23
N VAL A 18 10.07 -2.39 -5.20
CA VAL A 18 8.63 -2.15 -5.37
C VAL A 18 8.38 -1.01 -6.36
N VAL A 19 9.04 0.13 -6.16
CA VAL A 19 8.96 1.29 -7.06
C VAL A 19 9.35 0.91 -8.50
N GLU A 20 10.52 0.31 -8.69
CA GLU A 20 11.04 -0.04 -10.02
C GLU A 20 10.09 -0.98 -10.78
N HIS A 21 9.50 -1.96 -10.10
CA HIS A 21 8.55 -2.89 -10.70
C HIS A 21 7.20 -2.25 -11.04
N LEU A 22 6.68 -1.37 -10.17
CA LEU A 22 5.43 -0.63 -10.45
C LEU A 22 5.59 0.37 -11.59
N GLU A 23 6.73 1.07 -11.64
CA GLU A 23 7.01 2.02 -12.72
C GLU A 23 7.24 1.31 -14.06
N SER A 24 7.94 0.18 -14.06
CA SER A 24 8.11 -0.67 -15.24
C SER A 24 6.78 -1.21 -15.79
N ALA A 25 5.78 -1.34 -14.92
CA ALA A 25 4.42 -1.75 -15.30
C ALA A 25 3.54 -0.58 -15.78
N GLY A 26 4.06 0.66 -15.81
CA GLY A 26 3.40 1.82 -16.42
C GLY A 26 2.71 2.78 -15.45
N TRP A 27 2.87 2.59 -14.14
CA TRP A 27 2.37 3.51 -13.12
C TRP A 27 3.41 4.56 -12.74
N ARG A 28 2.98 5.64 -12.10
CA ARG A 28 3.87 6.59 -11.43
C ARG A 28 3.89 6.29 -9.93
N THR A 29 5.03 6.49 -9.28
CA THR A 29 5.12 6.26 -7.84
C THR A 29 5.60 7.48 -7.08
N ASP A 30 5.03 7.68 -5.89
CA ASP A 30 5.65 8.46 -4.83
C ASP A 30 6.01 7.50 -3.70
N TRP A 31 7.04 7.82 -2.91
CA TRP A 31 7.53 6.92 -1.87
C TRP A 31 7.78 7.66 -0.56
N ILE A 32 7.07 7.24 0.49
CA ILE A 32 7.24 7.66 1.88
C ILE A 32 7.90 6.54 2.66
N ARG A 33 8.81 6.90 3.57
CA ARG A 33 9.63 5.93 4.32
C ARG A 33 9.41 5.96 5.82
N ASP A 34 8.54 6.85 6.28
CA ASP A 34 8.27 7.07 7.69
C ASP A 34 6.76 7.13 7.95
N GLY A 35 6.33 6.54 9.06
CA GLY A 35 4.93 6.45 9.44
C GLY A 35 4.34 7.80 9.84
N ASP A 36 5.11 8.71 10.44
CA ASP A 36 4.62 10.05 10.80
C ASP A 36 4.41 10.91 9.55
N GLU A 37 5.30 10.78 8.56
CA GLU A 37 5.11 11.39 7.24
C GLU A 37 3.86 10.82 6.55
N ALA A 38 3.66 9.50 6.61
CA ALA A 38 2.45 8.87 6.07
C ALA A 38 1.17 9.33 6.80
N MET A 39 1.22 9.56 8.12
CA MET A 39 0.09 10.10 8.90
C MET A 39 -0.30 11.53 8.50
N ALA A 40 0.65 12.31 7.99
CA ALA A 40 0.44 13.68 7.53
C ALA A 40 0.09 13.80 6.03
N ALA A 41 0.28 12.72 5.26
CA ALA A 41 0.09 12.72 3.81
C ALA A 41 -1.38 12.89 3.38
N ASP A 42 -1.59 13.51 2.22
CA ASP A 42 -2.88 13.50 1.53
C ASP A 42 -2.94 12.31 0.56
N PHE A 43 -3.80 11.35 0.85
CA PHE A 43 -3.93 10.13 0.06
C PHE A 43 -4.80 10.29 -1.19
N ARG A 44 -5.66 11.32 -1.26
CA ARG A 44 -6.64 11.52 -2.34
C ARG A 44 -6.05 11.61 -3.76
N PRO A 45 -4.82 12.10 -3.98
CA PRO A 45 -4.23 12.16 -5.32
C PRO A 45 -3.77 10.81 -5.90
N TYR A 46 -3.77 9.74 -5.08
CA TYR A 46 -3.32 8.40 -5.45
C TYR A 46 -4.48 7.48 -5.83
N ALA A 47 -4.21 6.59 -6.76
CA ALA A 47 -5.15 5.54 -7.18
C ALA A 47 -5.04 4.29 -6.31
N LEU A 48 -3.89 4.06 -5.65
CA LEU A 48 -3.65 2.96 -4.72
C LEU A 48 -2.51 3.31 -3.76
N VAL A 49 -2.55 2.74 -2.55
CA VAL A 49 -1.45 2.78 -1.58
C VAL A 49 -0.93 1.36 -1.31
N VAL A 50 0.38 1.17 -1.41
CA VAL A 50 1.09 0.00 -0.88
C VAL A 50 1.66 0.37 0.49
N LEU A 51 1.26 -0.35 1.53
CA LEU A 51 1.53 0.03 2.92
C LEU A 51 2.19 -1.11 3.71
N ASP A 52 3.39 -0.89 4.25
CA ASP A 52 3.91 -1.73 5.33
C ASP A 52 3.25 -1.37 6.68
N LEU A 53 3.10 -2.39 7.52
CA LEU A 53 2.67 -2.24 8.90
C LEU A 53 3.82 -1.83 9.83
N MET A 54 5.05 -2.24 9.53
CA MET A 54 6.20 -1.97 10.38
C MET A 54 6.96 -0.76 9.84
N LEU A 55 6.59 0.44 10.29
CA LEU A 55 7.26 1.68 9.91
C LEU A 55 7.89 2.35 11.15
N PRO A 56 8.96 3.14 10.99
CA PRO A 56 9.36 4.10 12.01
C PRO A 56 8.26 5.16 12.21
N GLY A 57 8.22 5.78 13.39
CA GLY A 57 7.23 6.82 13.74
C GLY A 57 5.86 6.26 14.12
N ALA A 58 5.14 5.66 13.17
CA ALA A 58 3.78 5.16 13.36
C ALA A 58 3.59 3.71 12.89
N TYR A 59 2.66 2.99 13.53
CA TYR A 59 2.28 1.66 13.08
C TYR A 59 1.34 1.75 11.86
N GLY A 60 1.57 0.92 10.83
CA GLY A 60 0.81 1.06 9.57
C GLY A 60 -0.69 0.78 9.71
N LEU A 61 -1.15 0.05 10.73
CA LEU A 61 -2.60 -0.04 10.99
C LEU A 61 -3.20 1.28 11.46
N ASP A 62 -2.42 2.15 12.11
CA ASP A 62 -2.88 3.47 12.50
C ASP A 62 -2.88 4.43 11.30
N VAL A 63 -1.91 4.29 10.39
CA VAL A 63 -1.93 4.95 9.06
C VAL A 63 -3.18 4.53 8.28
N LEU A 64 -3.48 3.24 8.20
CA LEU A 64 -4.67 2.70 7.53
C LEU A 64 -5.97 3.28 8.10
N LYS A 65 -6.11 3.30 9.44
CA LYS A 65 -7.28 3.91 10.10
C LYS A 65 -7.40 5.40 9.79
N ARG A 66 -6.29 6.13 9.78
CA ARG A 66 -6.26 7.57 9.48
C ARG A 66 -6.65 7.84 8.02
N LEU A 67 -6.13 7.04 7.10
CA LEU A 67 -6.46 7.08 5.68
C LEU A 67 -7.96 6.83 5.47
N ARG A 68 -8.52 5.78 6.09
CA ARG A 68 -9.95 5.40 5.95
C ARG A 68 -10.93 6.42 6.53
N LYS A 69 -10.48 7.29 7.44
CA LYS A 69 -11.30 8.43 7.88
C LYS A 69 -11.38 9.56 6.85
N GLY A 70 -10.47 9.61 5.88
CA GLY A 70 -10.35 10.70 4.92
C GLY A 70 -10.69 10.33 3.48
N CYS A 71 -10.50 9.07 3.06
CA CYS A 71 -10.79 8.61 1.70
C CYS A 71 -10.84 7.08 1.57
N ASP A 72 -11.38 6.62 0.44
CA ASP A 72 -11.54 5.21 0.08
C ASP A 72 -10.49 4.71 -0.92
N VAL A 73 -9.32 5.36 -0.99
CA VAL A 73 -8.24 4.92 -1.88
C VAL A 73 -7.89 3.46 -1.58
N PRO A 74 -7.83 2.57 -2.59
CA PRO A 74 -7.46 1.18 -2.40
C PRO A 74 -6.13 1.02 -1.65
N VAL A 75 -6.09 0.16 -0.63
CA VAL A 75 -4.87 -0.13 0.14
C VAL A 75 -4.50 -1.61 0.00
N LEU A 76 -3.29 -1.86 -0.51
CA LEU A 76 -2.63 -3.16 -0.44
C LEU A 76 -1.64 -3.13 0.73
N VAL A 77 -1.90 -3.92 1.77
CA VAL A 77 -0.94 -4.09 2.85
C VAL A 77 0.16 -5.06 2.42
N LEU A 78 1.42 -4.67 2.59
CA LEU A 78 2.59 -5.46 2.26
C LEU A 78 3.49 -5.60 3.49
N SER A 79 3.43 -6.74 4.20
CA SER A 79 4.13 -6.85 5.49
C SER A 79 4.72 -8.23 5.77
N ALA A 80 5.75 -8.27 6.61
CA ALA A 80 6.35 -9.53 7.10
C ALA A 80 5.45 -10.26 8.12
N ARG A 81 4.43 -9.59 8.68
CA ARG A 81 3.45 -10.22 9.57
C ARG A 81 2.65 -11.27 8.78
N ASN A 82 2.82 -12.54 9.12
CA ASN A 82 2.12 -13.66 8.47
C ASN A 82 1.02 -14.29 9.36
N GLU A 83 0.87 -13.79 10.59
CA GLU A 83 -0.16 -14.23 11.51
C GLU A 83 -1.56 -13.93 10.96
N ALA A 84 -2.45 -14.92 10.97
CA ALA A 84 -3.82 -14.76 10.48
C ALA A 84 -4.56 -13.60 11.15
N ALA A 85 -4.31 -13.37 12.45
CA ALA A 85 -4.91 -12.25 13.18
C ALA A 85 -4.51 -10.89 12.61
N SER A 86 -3.25 -10.69 12.24
CA SER A 86 -2.77 -9.43 11.64
C SER A 86 -3.42 -9.18 10.27
N LYS A 87 -3.53 -10.24 9.46
CA LYS A 87 -4.18 -10.19 8.15
C LYS A 87 -5.67 -9.86 8.27
N VAL A 88 -6.39 -10.59 9.12
CA VAL A 88 -7.83 -10.36 9.36
C VAL A 88 -8.06 -8.94 9.85
N ARG A 89 -7.30 -8.48 10.85
CA ARG A 89 -7.43 -7.13 11.38
C ARG A 89 -7.18 -6.04 10.33
N SER A 90 -6.21 -6.24 9.44
CA SER A 90 -5.94 -5.28 8.36
C SER A 90 -7.15 -5.15 7.42
N LEU A 91 -7.76 -6.28 7.05
CA LEU A 91 -8.94 -6.31 6.19
C LEU A 91 -10.18 -5.71 6.89
N GLU A 92 -10.40 -6.01 8.18
CA GLU A 92 -11.48 -5.41 8.98
C GLU A 92 -11.34 -3.89 9.12
N LEU A 93 -10.10 -3.38 9.15
CA LEU A 93 -9.81 -1.95 9.16
C LEU A 93 -9.90 -1.30 7.77
N GLY A 94 -10.25 -2.08 6.74
CA GLY A 94 -10.55 -1.58 5.40
C GLY A 94 -9.42 -1.73 4.38
N ALA A 95 -8.38 -2.54 4.64
CA ALA A 95 -7.45 -2.90 3.56
C ALA A 95 -8.16 -3.70 2.46
N ASP A 96 -7.83 -3.45 1.20
CA ASP A 96 -8.44 -4.10 0.04
C ASP A 96 -7.72 -5.40 -0.35
N ASP A 97 -6.45 -5.51 0.03
CA ASP A 97 -5.63 -6.70 -0.16
C ASP A 97 -4.54 -6.77 0.91
N TYR A 98 -3.98 -7.97 1.08
CA TYR A 98 -2.89 -8.23 2.01
C TYR A 98 -1.93 -9.23 1.40
N MET A 99 -0.67 -8.84 1.27
CA MET A 99 0.42 -9.66 0.75
C MET A 99 1.55 -9.76 1.77
N THR A 100 2.04 -10.98 2.01
CA THR A 100 3.12 -11.24 2.96
C THR A 100 4.49 -11.13 2.30
N LYS A 101 5.49 -10.63 3.03
CA LYS A 101 6.90 -10.72 2.65
C LYS A 101 7.46 -12.11 3.05
N PRO A 102 8.35 -12.75 2.24
CA PRO A 102 8.78 -12.36 0.90
C PRO A 102 7.69 -12.62 -0.15
N PHE A 103 7.74 -11.87 -1.25
CA PHE A 103 6.76 -11.94 -2.34
C PHE A 103 7.45 -11.97 -3.70
N TRP A 104 6.69 -12.33 -4.73
CA TRP A 104 7.13 -12.26 -6.12
C TRP A 104 6.74 -10.89 -6.72
N PRO A 105 7.66 -10.15 -7.35
CA PRO A 105 7.34 -8.84 -7.93
C PRO A 105 6.18 -8.86 -8.92
N GLU A 106 6.06 -9.94 -9.70
CA GLU A 106 4.98 -10.14 -10.66
C GLU A 106 3.62 -10.30 -9.96
N GLU A 107 3.61 -10.92 -8.78
CA GLU A 107 2.40 -11.03 -7.94
C GLU A 107 1.97 -9.64 -7.44
N LEU A 108 2.92 -8.81 -6.98
CA LEU A 108 2.64 -7.44 -6.56
C LEU A 108 1.98 -6.64 -7.69
N VAL A 109 2.60 -6.64 -8.87
CA VAL A 109 2.10 -5.94 -10.06
C VAL A 109 0.71 -6.44 -10.45
N ALA A 110 0.50 -7.76 -10.45
CA ALA A 110 -0.80 -8.35 -10.78
C ALA A 110 -1.90 -7.95 -9.79
N ARG A 111 -1.60 -7.96 -8.48
CA ARG A 111 -2.54 -7.55 -7.42
C ARG A 111 -2.86 -6.08 -7.51
N VAL A 112 -1.86 -5.20 -7.64
CA VAL A 112 -2.06 -3.76 -7.84
C VAL A 112 -2.94 -3.51 -9.06
N GLY A 113 -2.61 -4.10 -10.21
CA GLY A 113 -3.41 -3.97 -11.42
C GLY A 113 -4.85 -4.49 -11.25
N ALA A 114 -5.05 -5.56 -10.49
CA ALA A 114 -6.39 -6.09 -10.21
C ALA A 114 -7.24 -5.15 -9.32
N ARG A 115 -6.61 -4.41 -8.40
CA ARG A 115 -7.31 -3.41 -7.56
C ARG A 115 -7.67 -2.17 -8.35
N LEU A 116 -6.80 -1.72 -9.25
CA LEU A 116 -7.03 -0.57 -10.13
C LEU A 116 -8.07 -0.84 -11.24
N ARG A 117 -8.21 -2.10 -11.70
CA ARG A 117 -9.20 -2.48 -12.71
C ARG A 117 -10.65 -2.50 -12.23
N ARG A 118 -10.93 -2.44 -10.92
CA ARG A 118 -12.31 -2.55 -10.42
C ARG A 118 -13.13 -1.35 -10.88
N PRO A 119 -14.18 -1.54 -11.69
CA PRO A 119 -15.22 -0.52 -11.81
C PRO A 119 -15.83 -0.37 -10.42
N ALA A 120 -16.03 0.86 -9.96
CA ALA A 120 -16.97 1.09 -8.87
C ALA A 120 -18.28 0.40 -9.28
N LEU A 121 -18.71 -0.60 -8.52
CA LEU A 121 -20.10 -1.05 -8.61
C LEU A 121 -20.92 0.16 -8.19
N ALA A 122 -21.47 0.85 -9.20
CA ALA A 122 -22.42 1.93 -9.04
C ALA A 122 -23.71 1.41 -8.37
#